data_AF-A0A0T2ICL1-F1
#
_entry.id   AF-A0A0T2ICL1-F1
#
_cell.length_a   1.000
_cell.length_b   1.000
_cell.length_c   1.000
_cell.angle_alpha   90.00
_cell.angle_beta   90.00
_cell.angle_gamma   90.00
#
_symmetry.space_group_name_H-M   'P 1'
#
loop_
_entity.id
_entity.type
_entity.pdbx_description
1 polymer ?
#
loop_
_entity_poly.entity_id
_entity_poly.type
_entity_poly.pdbx_seq_one_letter_code
_entity_poly.pdbx_strand_id
1 'polypeptide(L)' 'MADLADPLAAIAAVGDTFAALDDALAQLALPRLRAVAELRRQGWSYDRIAAATNLSKGRVAQLAKEARARRL' A
#
# COMPACT_ATOMS: atom_id res chain seq x y z
N MET A 1 12.18 16.57 29.57
CA MET A 1 10.74 16.29 29.42
C MET A 1 10.28 17.07 28.20
N ALA A 2 9.68 16.40 27.22
CA ALA A 2 9.25 17.05 25.97
C ALA A 2 8.31 18.21 26.33
N ASP A 3 8.74 19.42 26.01
CA ASP A 3 7.91 20.60 26.04
C ASP A 3 6.76 20.34 25.06
N LEU A 4 5.51 20.42 25.53
CA LEU A 4 4.29 20.36 24.73
C LEU A 4 4.15 21.68 23.94
N ALA A 5 5.24 22.11 23.30
CA ALA A 5 5.34 23.35 22.56
C ALA A 5 4.46 23.23 21.31
N ASP A 6 3.26 23.80 21.45
CA ASP A 6 2.19 23.87 20.46
C ASP A 6 1.65 22.50 19.96
N PRO A 7 0.50 22.06 20.49
CA PRO A 7 -0.21 20.88 19.99
C PRO A 7 -0.46 20.90 18.47
N LEU A 8 -0.62 22.09 17.86
CA LEU A 8 -0.78 22.21 16.41
C LEU A 8 0.52 21.90 15.68
N ALA A 9 1.67 22.39 16.18
CA ALA A 9 2.98 22.07 15.65
C ALA A 9 3.29 20.57 15.77
N ALA A 10 2.90 19.94 16.88
CA ALA A 10 3.05 18.50 17.08
C ALA A 10 2.20 17.69 16.07
N ILE A 11 0.95 18.09 15.85
CA ILE A 11 0.07 17.46 14.85
C ILE A 11 0.67 17.60 13.45
N ALA A 12 1.14 18.81 13.09
CA ALA A 12 1.75 19.07 11.79
C ALA A 12 3.00 18.20 11.56
N ALA A 13 3.92 18.16 12.53
CA ALA A 13 5.15 17.37 12.43
C ALA A 13 4.88 15.86 12.29
N VAL A 14 3.88 15.34 12.99
CA VAL A 14 3.44 13.93 12.84
C VAL A 14 2.82 13.71 11.47
N GLY A 15 2.00 14.65 10.97
CA GLY A 15 1.45 14.63 9.61
C GLY A 15 2.54 14.57 8.53
N ASP A 16 3.55 15.43 8.64
CA ASP A 16 4.70 15.46 7.72
C ASP A 16 5.47 14.13 7.76
N THR A 17 5.60 13.53 8.95
CA THR A 17 6.23 12.22 9.12
C THR A 17 5.44 11.11 8.42
N PHE A 18 4.11 11.09 8.57
CA PHE A 18 3.25 10.13 7.85
C PHE A 18 3.32 10.34 6.33
N ALA A 19 3.33 11.58 5.85
CA ALA A 19 3.46 11.88 4.43
C ALA A 19 4.79 11.37 3.86
N ALA A 20 5.91 11.62 4.56
CA ALA A 20 7.22 11.09 4.16
C ALA A 20 7.26 9.54 4.17
N LEU A 21 6.56 8.91 5.12
CA LEU A 21 6.43 7.47 5.17
C LEU A 21 5.59 6.92 4.02
N ASP A 22 4.51 7.60 3.62
CA ASP A 22 3.67 7.19 2.49
C ASP A 22 4.46 7.11 1.19
N ASP A 23 5.36 8.06 0.93
CA ASP A 23 6.25 8.04 -0.24
C ASP A 23 7.22 6.84 -0.20
N ALA A 24 7.82 6.58 0.96
CA ALA A 24 8.69 5.42 1.15
C ALA A 24 7.92 4.10 0.99
N LEU A 25 6.71 4.02 1.54
CA LEU A 25 5.82 2.87 1.41
C LEU A 25 5.35 2.66 -0.04
N ALA A 26 5.16 3.74 -0.82
CA ALA A 26 4.80 3.64 -2.23
C ALA A 26 5.87 2.91 -3.06
N GLN A 27 7.15 3.14 -2.75
CA GLN A 27 8.27 2.41 -3.39
C GLN A 27 8.26 0.92 -3.01
N LEU A 28 8.00 0.62 -1.74
CA LEU A 28 7.91 -0.76 -1.23
C LEU A 28 6.63 -1.49 -1.69
N ALA A 29 5.59 -0.75 -2.06
CA ALA A 29 4.33 -1.32 -2.54
C ALA A 29 4.42 -1.82 -3.99
N LEU A 30 5.35 -1.30 -4.80
CA LEU A 30 5.46 -1.60 -6.22
C LEU A 30 5.76 -3.09 -6.52
N PRO A 31 6.69 -3.77 -5.83
CA PRO A 31 6.90 -5.21 -6.02
C PRO A 31 5.62 -6.04 -5.79
N ARG A 32 4.84 -5.70 -4.76
CA ARG A 32 3.58 -6.40 -4.45
C ARG A 32 2.53 -6.17 -5.53
N LEU A 33 2.41 -4.95 -6.06
CA LEU A 33 1.52 -4.64 -7.18
C LEU A 33 1.88 -5.46 -8.41
N ARG A 34 3.17 -5.52 -8.78
CA ARG A 34 3.66 -6.31 -9.92
C ARG A 34 3.37 -7.80 -9.75
N ALA A 35 3.61 -8.34 -8.56
CA ALA A 35 3.33 -9.75 -8.27
C ALA A 35 1.84 -10.09 -8.43
N VAL A 36 0.94 -9.25 -7.90
CA VAL A 36 -0.51 -9.45 -8.07
C VAL A 36 -0.91 -9.34 -9.54
N ALA A 37 -0.37 -8.37 -10.28
CA ALA A 37 -0.65 -8.21 -11.72
C ALA A 37 -0.19 -9.43 -12.53
N GLU A 38 1.01 -9.94 -12.26
CA GLU A 38 1.56 -11.13 -12.90
C GLU A 38 0.68 -12.36 -12.65
N LEU A 39 0.31 -12.63 -11.39
CA LEU A 39 -0.60 -13.73 -11.05
C LEU A 39 -1.95 -13.60 -11.77
N ARG A 40 -2.46 -12.37 -11.92
CA ARG A 40 -3.68 -12.10 -12.69
C ARG A 40 -3.53 -12.35 -14.18
N ARG A 41 -2.38 -12.00 -14.77
CA ARG A 41 -2.05 -12.32 -16.16
C ARG A 41 -1.94 -13.83 -16.39
N GLN A 42 -1.50 -14.58 -15.39
CA GLN A 42 -1.49 -16.05 -15.38
C GLN A 42 -2.87 -16.69 -15.11
N GLY A 43 -3.94 -15.89 -14.98
CA GLY A 43 -5.30 -16.38 -14.80
C GLY A 43 -5.71 -16.74 -13.37
N TRP A 44 -4.88 -16.47 -12.36
CA TRP A 44 -5.23 -16.79 -10.96
C TRP A 44 -6.40 -15.95 -10.46
N SER A 45 -7.44 -16.57 -9.89
CA SER A 45 -8.57 -15.83 -9.30
C SER A 45 -8.15 -15.01 -8.08
N TYR A 46 -8.93 -13.98 -7.72
CA TYR A 46 -8.68 -13.18 -6.51
C TYR A 46 -8.71 -14.03 -5.24
N ASP A 47 -9.60 -15.02 -5.16
CA ASP A 47 -9.68 -15.92 -4.01
C ASP A 47 -8.41 -16.77 -3.87
N ARG A 48 -7.88 -17.28 -4.99
CA ARG A 48 -6.64 -18.06 -4.98
C ARG A 48 -5.44 -17.22 -4.53
N ILE A 49 -5.34 -15.98 -5.00
CA ILE A 49 -4.26 -15.06 -4.60
C ILE A 49 -4.39 -14.72 -3.11
N ALA A 50 -5.60 -14.42 -2.63
CA ALA A 50 -5.86 -14.10 -1.23
C ALA A 50 -5.41 -15.25 -0.31
N ALA A 51 -5.84 -16.48 -0.61
CA ALA A 51 -5.46 -17.67 0.14
C ALA A 51 -3.94 -17.92 0.15
N ALA A 52 -3.25 -17.66 -0.96
CA ALA A 52 -1.81 -17.90 -1.08
C ALA A 52 -0.92 -16.81 -0.45
N THR A 53 -1.46 -15.63 -0.15
CA THR A 53 -0.66 -14.45 0.26
C THR A 53 -1.03 -13.88 1.63
N ASN A 54 -1.99 -14.51 2.33
CA ASN A 54 -2.57 -13.99 3.58
C ASN A 54 -3.14 -12.57 3.43
N LEU A 55 -3.55 -12.19 2.22
CA LEU A 55 -4.23 -10.94 1.94
C LEU A 55 -5.74 -11.18 1.93
N SER A 56 -6.53 -10.18 2.33
CA SER A 56 -7.96 -10.22 2.08
C SER A 56 -8.25 -10.13 0.59
N LYS A 57 -9.35 -10.73 0.13
CA LYS A 57 -9.82 -10.64 -1.26
C LYS A 57 -9.98 -9.18 -1.72
N GLY A 58 -10.51 -8.32 -0.84
CA GLY A 58 -10.64 -6.88 -1.09
C GLY A 58 -9.29 -6.20 -1.33
N ARG A 59 -8.27 -6.55 -0.54
CA ARG A 59 -6.92 -6.02 -0.72
C ARG A 59 -6.30 -6.47 -2.04
N VAL A 60 -6.50 -7.73 -2.43
CA VAL A 60 -6.07 -8.24 -3.76
C VAL A 60 -6.75 -7.45 -4.88
N ALA A 61 -8.06 -7.20 -4.79
CA ALA A 61 -8.79 -6.45 -5.79
C ALA A 61 -8.29 -4.99 -5.91
N GLN A 62 -8.01 -4.34 -4.78
CA GLN A 62 -7.44 -2.99 -4.76
C GLN A 62 -6.06 -2.96 -5.44
N LEU A 63 -5.18 -3.90 -5.10
CA LEU A 63 -3.83 -4.00 -5.70
C LEU A 63 -3.91 -4.27 -7.22
N ALA A 64 -4.81 -5.16 -7.66
CA ALA A 64 -5.02 -5.43 -9.08
C ALA A 64 -5.53 -4.19 -9.83
N LYS A 65 -6.46 -3.42 -9.24
CA LYS A 65 -6.98 -2.17 -9.79
C LYS A 65 -5.87 -1.12 -9.92
N GLU A 66 -5.06 -0.97 -8.89
CA GLU A 66 -3.95 -0.03 -8.85
C GLU A 66 -2.85 -0.40 -9.86
N ALA A 67 -2.49 -1.68 -9.97
CA ALA A 67 -1.55 -2.15 -10.98
C ALA A 67 -2.05 -1.88 -12.41
N ARG A 68 -3.35 -2.09 -12.66
CA ARG A 68 -3.98 -1.76 -13.94
C ARG A 68 -3.93 -0.25 -14.24
N ALA A 69 -4.22 0.60 -13.27
CA ALA A 69 -4.12 2.06 -13.42
C ALA A 69 -2.69 2.51 -13.75
N ARG A 70 -1.69 1.81 -13.22
CA ARG A 70 -0.26 2.03 -13.50
C ARG A 70 0.28 1.30 -14.74
N ARG A 71 -0.56 0.54 -15.46
CA ARG A 71 -0.21 -0.26 -16.65
C ARG A 71 0.93 -1.27 -16.41
N LEU A 72 0.91 -1.94 -15.25
CA LEU A 72 1.84 -3.01 -14.86
C LEU A 72 1.38 -4.41 -15.28
#